data_AF-W1Y1J8-F1
#
_entry.id   AF-W1Y1J8-F1
#
_cell.length_a   1.000
_cell.length_b   1.000
_cell.length_c   1.000
_cell.angle_alpha   90.00
_cell.angle_beta   90.00
_cell.angle_gamma   90.00
#
_symmetry.space_group_name_H-M   'P 1'
#
loop_
_entity.id
_entity.type
_entity.pdbx_description
1 polymer ?
#
loop_
_entity_poly.entity_id
_entity_poly.type
_entity_poly.pdbx_seq_one_letter_code
_entity_poly.pdbx_strand_id
1 'polypeptide(L)'
;QKNKEVNGVIFTTMHSAKGLEFDNVYIIGVNDGTIPHEKSYDIEDEEKADEQIEEERRLMYVAITRAKDRLCISCPQNKYGKKVSKSRFIDEIEEPLNSELKQVKVGNKVYHKTFKEGKVIEKKNNMITVKFKNS
;
A
#
# COMPACT_ATOMS: atom_id res chain seq x y z
N GLN A 1 3.78 15.04 -26.74
CA GLN A 1 4.12 16.26 -25.95
C GLN A 1 5.39 15.95 -25.16
N LYS A 2 6.42 16.79 -25.27
CA LYS A 2 7.68 16.61 -24.51
C LYS A 2 7.38 16.84 -23.03
N ASN A 3 7.70 15.86 -22.19
CA ASN A 3 7.65 15.98 -20.73
C ASN A 3 8.49 17.20 -20.32
N LYS A 4 7.83 18.27 -19.89
CA LYS A 4 8.49 19.29 -19.07
C LYS A 4 8.89 18.58 -17.80
N GLU A 5 10.18 18.52 -17.50
CA GLU A 5 10.63 18.16 -16.15
C GLU A 5 10.06 19.21 -15.20
N VAL A 6 8.98 18.84 -14.51
CA VAL A 6 8.42 19.65 -13.44
C VAL A 6 9.28 19.39 -12.22
N ASN A 7 10.19 20.31 -11.93
CA ASN A 7 10.99 20.25 -10.70
C ASN A 7 10.09 20.60 -9.50
N GLY A 8 9.43 19.59 -8.94
CA GLY A 8 8.50 19.77 -7.82
C GLY A 8 7.72 18.51 -7.46
N VAL A 9 6.86 18.62 -6.45
CA VAL A 9 5.94 17.56 -6.03
C VAL A 9 4.69 17.60 -6.89
N ILE A 10 4.27 16.45 -7.39
CA ILE A 10 3.05 16.30 -8.20
C ILE A 10 1.91 15.86 -7.30
N PHE A 11 0.88 16.71 -7.18
CA PHE A 11 -0.40 16.33 -6.61
C PHE A 11 -1.31 15.84 -7.73
N THR A 12 -1.87 14.64 -7.57
CA THR A 12 -2.76 14.02 -8.55
C THR A 12 -3.76 13.11 -7.85
N THR A 13 -4.76 12.64 -8.60
CA THR A 13 -5.71 11.62 -8.13
C THR A 13 -5.24 10.23 -8.56
N MET A 14 -5.72 9.17 -7.89
CA MET A 14 -5.40 7.79 -8.28
C MET A 14 -5.77 7.51 -9.74
N HIS A 15 -6.93 8.01 -10.20
CA HIS A 15 -7.40 7.88 -11.57
C HIS A 15 -6.44 8.53 -12.57
N SER A 16 -6.03 9.76 -12.31
CA SER A 16 -5.13 10.52 -13.18
C SER A 16 -3.69 9.99 -13.20
N ALA A 17 -3.30 9.18 -12.20
CA ALA A 17 -1.99 8.53 -12.15
C ALA A 17 -1.89 7.28 -13.03
N LYS A 18 -2.97 6.83 -13.68
CA LYS A 18 -2.96 5.64 -14.53
C LYS A 18 -1.95 5.79 -15.68
N GLY A 19 -1.03 4.82 -15.81
CA GLY A 19 0.02 4.82 -16.84
C GLY A 19 1.24 5.68 -16.53
N LEU A 20 1.30 6.31 -15.35
CA LEU A 20 2.47 7.01 -14.83
C LEU A 20 3.21 6.12 -13.83
N GLU A 21 4.47 6.46 -13.55
CA GLU A 21 5.25 5.83 -12.48
C GLU A 21 6.16 6.88 -11.84
N PHE A 22 6.43 6.73 -10.54
CA PHE A 22 7.24 7.65 -9.75
C PHE A 22 8.15 6.88 -8.80
N ASP A 23 9.33 7.43 -8.52
CA ASP A 23 10.28 6.80 -7.58
C ASP A 23 9.70 6.72 -6.17
N ASN A 24 8.99 7.79 -5.76
CA ASN A 24 8.36 7.91 -4.45
C ASN A 24 6.87 8.28 -4.60
N VAL A 25 5.98 7.50 -4.00
CA VAL A 25 4.53 7.75 -4.00
C VAL A 25 4.00 7.85 -2.59
N TYR A 26 3.19 8.87 -2.34
CA TYR A 26 2.48 9.09 -1.08
C TYR A 26 0.98 9.02 -1.36
N ILE A 27 0.32 7.97 -0.85
CA ILE A 27 -1.14 7.85 -0.89
C ILE A 27 -1.68 8.37 0.44
N ILE A 28 -2.43 9.46 0.38
CA ILE A 28 -2.90 10.17 1.57
C ILE A 28 -4.41 10.00 1.77
N GLY A 29 -4.85 9.95 3.03
CA GLY A 29 -6.27 9.91 3.37
C GLY A 29 -6.91 8.55 3.10
N VAL A 30 -6.17 7.45 3.31
CA VAL A 30 -6.65 6.08 3.07
C VAL A 30 -7.53 5.61 4.23
N ASN A 31 -8.75 6.15 4.27
CA ASN A 31 -9.78 5.90 5.27
C ASN A 31 -11.04 5.34 4.62
N ASP A 32 -11.83 4.57 5.37
CA ASP A 32 -13.17 4.19 4.94
C ASP A 32 -14.02 5.45 4.67
N GLY A 33 -14.84 5.38 3.63
CA GLY A 33 -15.60 6.52 3.09
C GLY A 33 -14.80 7.46 2.19
N THR A 34 -13.46 7.35 2.17
CA THR A 34 -12.61 8.00 1.15
C THR A 34 -12.18 7.01 0.09
N ILE A 35 -11.68 5.85 0.49
CA ILE A 35 -11.34 4.73 -0.40
C ILE A 35 -11.54 3.42 0.41
N PRO A 36 -12.54 2.57 0.10
CA PRO A 36 -13.63 2.81 -0.85
C PRO A 36 -14.41 4.08 -0.53
N HIS A 37 -14.95 4.73 -1.57
CA HIS A 37 -15.76 5.91 -1.42
C HIS A 37 -17.09 5.55 -0.71
N GLU A 38 -17.64 6.45 0.11
CA GLU A 38 -18.89 6.20 0.87
C GLU A 38 -20.04 5.69 -0.02
N LYS A 39 -20.18 6.28 -1.21
CA LYS A 39 -21.16 5.88 -2.24
C LYS A 39 -21.05 4.42 -2.69
N SER A 40 -19.89 3.78 -2.58
CA SER A 40 -19.73 2.36 -2.92
C SER A 40 -20.49 1.46 -1.93
N TYR A 41 -20.82 1.97 -0.74
CA TYR A 41 -21.59 1.27 0.28
C TYR A 41 -23.10 1.59 0.25
N ASP A 42 -23.50 2.66 -0.42
CA ASP A 42 -24.90 3.13 -0.46
C ASP A 42 -25.77 2.40 -1.49
N ILE A 43 -25.25 1.32 -2.09
CA ILE A 43 -25.93 0.55 -3.14
C ILE A 43 -26.76 -0.55 -2.48
N GLU A 44 -28.08 -0.53 -2.67
CA GLU A 44 -29.01 -1.53 -2.09
C GLU A 44 -28.79 -2.94 -2.65
N ASP A 45 -28.33 -3.04 -3.89
CA ASP A 45 -28.03 -4.29 -4.59
C ASP A 45 -26.63 -4.77 -4.18
N GLU A 46 -26.57 -5.85 -3.40
CA GLU A 46 -25.33 -6.39 -2.83
C GLU A 46 -24.29 -6.75 -3.90
N GLU A 47 -24.71 -7.36 -5.03
CA GLU A 47 -23.78 -7.73 -6.10
C GLU A 47 -23.14 -6.48 -6.72
N LYS A 48 -23.95 -5.44 -6.96
CA LYS A 48 -23.44 -4.17 -7.50
C LYS A 48 -22.58 -3.41 -6.49
N ALA A 49 -22.90 -3.48 -5.20
CA ALA A 49 -22.09 -2.89 -4.15
C ALA A 49 -20.70 -3.52 -4.14
N ASP A 50 -20.64 -4.87 -4.16
CA ASP A 50 -19.38 -5.61 -4.22
C ASP A 50 -18.58 -5.28 -5.49
N GLU A 51 -19.22 -5.18 -6.66
CA GLU A 51 -18.56 -4.76 -7.89
C GLU A 51 -17.90 -3.37 -7.78
N GLN A 52 -18.56 -2.41 -7.12
CA GLN A 52 -17.99 -1.08 -6.90
C GLN A 52 -16.83 -1.10 -5.90
N ILE A 53 -16.93 -1.90 -4.83
CA ILE A 53 -15.83 -2.08 -3.89
C ILE A 53 -14.62 -2.70 -4.60
N GLU A 54 -14.83 -3.67 -5.50
CA GLU A 54 -13.75 -4.25 -6.31
C GLU A 54 -13.14 -3.26 -7.30
N GLU A 55 -13.91 -2.31 -7.84
CA GLU A 55 -13.37 -1.23 -8.68
C GLU A 55 -12.50 -0.26 -7.87
N GLU A 56 -12.94 0.16 -6.68
CA GLU A 56 -12.14 0.98 -5.78
C GLU A 56 -10.88 0.23 -5.31
N ARG A 57 -10.97 -1.10 -5.13
CA ARG A 57 -9.81 -1.95 -4.83
C ARG A 57 -8.80 -1.95 -5.97
N ARG A 58 -9.28 -2.08 -7.21
CA ARG A 58 -8.44 -1.94 -8.42
C ARG A 58 -7.80 -0.57 -8.49
N LEU A 59 -8.52 0.49 -8.12
CA LEU A 59 -7.97 1.85 -8.08
C LEU A 59 -6.84 1.99 -7.05
N MET A 60 -7.02 1.44 -5.84
CA MET A 60 -5.97 1.40 -4.81
C MET A 60 -4.75 0.60 -5.29
N TYR A 61 -4.96 -0.57 -5.92
CA TYR A 61 -3.90 -1.37 -6.52
C TYR A 61 -3.13 -0.59 -7.61
N VAL A 62 -3.85 0.12 -8.47
CA VAL A 62 -3.25 0.99 -9.49
C VAL A 62 -2.39 2.06 -8.83
N ALA A 63 -2.86 2.71 -7.77
CA ALA A 63 -2.10 3.73 -7.04
C ALA A 63 -0.83 3.16 -6.38
N ILE A 64 -0.93 1.99 -5.74
CA ILE A 64 0.20 1.27 -5.12
C ILE A 64 1.28 0.97 -6.16
N THR A 65 0.89 0.44 -7.32
CA THR A 65 1.82 0.06 -8.39
C THR A 65 2.41 1.24 -9.16
N ARG A 66 2.12 2.49 -8.78
CA ARG A 66 2.82 3.67 -9.33
C ARG A 66 4.19 3.87 -8.69
N ALA A 67 4.42 3.31 -7.51
CA ALA A 67 5.68 3.45 -6.78
C ALA A 67 6.74 2.49 -7.32
N LYS A 68 7.91 3.02 -7.69
CA LYS A 68 9.07 2.19 -8.05
C LYS A 68 9.89 1.77 -6.84
N ASP A 69 10.25 2.75 -6.00
CA ASP A 69 11.19 2.52 -4.89
C ASP A 69 10.51 2.61 -3.53
N ARG A 70 9.66 3.63 -3.33
CA ARG A 70 9.03 3.89 -2.03
C ARG A 70 7.55 4.20 -2.17
N LEU A 71 6.77 3.49 -1.36
CA LEU A 71 5.35 3.74 -1.16
C LEU A 71 5.13 4.11 0.31
N CYS A 72 4.45 5.24 0.54
CA CYS A 72 3.95 5.62 1.85
C CYS A 72 2.43 5.75 1.76
N ILE A 73 1.72 5.10 2.68
CA ILE A 73 0.27 5.21 2.81
C ILE A 73 -0.04 5.83 4.17
N SER A 74 -0.88 6.85 4.19
CA SER A 74 -1.29 7.51 5.43
C SER A 74 -2.80 7.42 5.66
N CYS A 75 -3.15 7.05 6.89
CA CYS A 75 -4.53 6.88 7.36
C CYS A 75 -4.72 7.79 8.59
N PRO A 76 -5.16 9.05 8.41
CA PRO A 76 -5.41 9.94 9.54
C PRO A 76 -6.47 9.34 10.49
N GLN A 77 -6.32 9.56 11.79
CA GLN A 77 -7.30 9.12 12.80
C GLN A 77 -8.50 10.06 12.93
N ASN A 78 -8.33 11.32 12.49
CA ASN A 78 -9.34 12.35 12.51
C ASN A 78 -9.37 13.10 11.18
N LYS A 79 -10.57 13.35 10.63
CA LYS A 79 -10.81 14.14 9.42
C LYS A 79 -11.93 15.13 9.73
N TYR A 80 -11.68 16.42 9.51
CA TYR A 80 -12.64 17.51 9.79
C TYR A 80 -13.25 17.48 11.20
N GLY A 81 -12.42 17.21 12.22
CA GLY A 81 -12.85 17.14 13.62
C GLY A 81 -13.64 15.89 14.01
N LYS A 82 -13.84 14.94 13.09
CA LYS A 82 -14.50 13.66 13.35
C LYS A 82 -13.49 12.51 13.30
N LYS A 83 -13.67 11.52 14.18
CA LYS A 83 -12.89 10.28 14.14
C LYS A 83 -13.24 9.51 12.87
N VAL A 84 -12.22 8.99 12.20
CA VAL A 84 -12.38 8.17 10.99
C VAL A 84 -11.62 6.86 11.15
N SER A 85 -12.13 5.81 10.52
CA SER A 85 -11.49 4.49 10.50
C SER A 85 -10.48 4.39 9.35
N LYS A 86 -9.46 3.55 9.48
CA LYS A 86 -8.59 3.21 8.35
C LYS A 86 -9.42 2.51 7.26
N SER A 87 -8.99 2.63 6.01
CA SER A 87 -9.62 1.88 4.91
C SER A 87 -9.52 0.39 5.15
N ARG A 88 -10.58 -0.37 4.83
CA ARG A 88 -10.55 -1.84 4.82
C ARG A 88 -9.42 -2.43 3.95
N PHE A 89 -9.01 -1.72 2.90
CA PHE A 89 -7.91 -2.16 2.03
C PHE A 89 -6.55 -2.20 2.74
N ILE A 90 -6.39 -1.44 3.83
CA ILE A 90 -5.17 -1.51 4.64
C ILE A 90 -5.08 -2.86 5.35
N ASP A 91 -6.18 -3.33 5.94
CA ASP A 91 -6.22 -4.63 6.62
C ASP A 91 -5.88 -5.77 5.67
N GLU A 92 -6.39 -5.71 4.45
CA GLU A 92 -6.12 -6.72 3.41
C GLU A 92 -4.67 -6.72 2.93
N ILE A 93 -3.98 -5.58 2.97
CA ILE A 93 -2.55 -5.48 2.66
C ILE A 93 -1.72 -5.99 3.86
N GLU A 94 -2.13 -5.65 5.08
CA GLU A 94 -1.41 -6.00 6.30
C GLU A 94 -1.54 -7.48 6.67
N GLU A 95 -2.70 -8.10 6.47
CA GLU A 95 -2.97 -9.50 6.86
C GLU A 95 -1.96 -10.51 6.25
N PRO A 96 -1.77 -10.57 4.92
CA PRO A 96 -0.78 -11.46 4.31
C PRO A 96 0.63 -11.19 4.83
N LEU A 97 1.04 -9.92 4.88
CA LEU A 97 2.37 -9.51 5.33
C LEU A 97 2.62 -9.93 6.79
N ASN A 98 1.64 -9.70 7.67
CA ASN A 98 1.73 -10.09 9.07
C ASN A 98 1.73 -11.61 9.24
N SER A 99 0.97 -12.35 8.43
CA SER A 99 0.92 -13.81 8.47
C SER A 99 2.27 -14.44 8.11
N GLU A 100 2.95 -13.92 7.09
CA GLU A 100 4.29 -14.37 6.68
C GLU A 100 5.33 -13.97 7.74
N LEU A 101 5.31 -12.70 8.17
CA LEU A 101 6.25 -12.20 9.17
C LEU A 101 6.10 -12.91 10.52
N LYS A 102 4.90 -13.32 10.93
CA LYS A 102 4.67 -14.11 12.15
C LYS A 102 5.46 -15.43 12.13
N GLN A 103 5.57 -16.07 10.98
CA GLN A 103 6.28 -17.34 10.81
C GLN A 103 7.81 -17.17 10.87
N VAL A 104 8.31 -16.00 10.47
CA VAL A 104 9.74 -15.69 10.48
C VAL A 104 10.26 -15.48 11.91
N LYS A 105 11.31 -16.21 12.26
CA LYS A 105 12.04 -16.11 13.54
C LYS A 105 13.49 -15.71 13.30
N VAL A 106 14.08 -15.03 14.29
CA VAL A 106 15.53 -14.79 14.30
C VAL A 106 16.26 -16.11 14.17
N GLY A 107 17.23 -16.16 13.26
CA GLY A 107 17.98 -17.36 12.91
C GLY A 107 17.45 -18.15 11.71
N ASN A 108 16.25 -17.86 11.21
CA ASN A 108 15.77 -18.45 9.95
C ASN A 108 16.70 -18.09 8.79
N LYS A 109 16.86 -19.04 7.87
CA LYS A 109 17.54 -18.83 6.60
C LYS A 109 16.57 -18.27 5.58
N VAL A 110 17.02 -17.30 4.81
CA VAL A 110 16.24 -16.64 3.76
C VAL A 110 17.06 -16.69 2.48
N TYR A 111 16.40 -16.75 1.33
CA TYR A 111 17.09 -16.76 0.04
C TYR A 111 16.60 -15.61 -0.83
N HIS A 112 17.53 -14.74 -1.25
CA HIS A 112 17.25 -13.66 -2.18
C HIS A 112 17.88 -13.98 -3.55
N LYS A 113 17.17 -13.71 -4.64
CA LYS A 113 17.65 -14.02 -6.01
C LYS A 113 19.05 -13.42 -6.29
N THR A 114 19.22 -12.15 -5.93
CA THR A 114 20.48 -11.39 -6.01
C THR A 114 21.47 -11.73 -4.89
N PHE A 115 21.11 -11.51 -3.61
CA PHE A 115 22.03 -11.62 -2.47
C PHE A 115 22.27 -13.05 -1.95
N LYS A 116 21.65 -14.07 -2.55
CA LYS A 116 21.77 -15.50 -2.19
C LYS A 116 21.29 -15.79 -0.76
N GLU A 117 21.95 -16.72 -0.07
CA GLU A 117 21.58 -17.15 1.27
C GLU A 117 21.87 -16.04 2.30
N GLY A 118 20.87 -15.71 3.11
CA GLY A 118 20.96 -14.82 4.25
C GLY A 118 20.36 -15.43 5.51
N LYS A 119 20.63 -14.81 6.65
CA LYS A 119 20.10 -15.20 7.96
C LYS A 119 19.39 -14.03 8.61
N VAL A 120 18.20 -14.25 9.14
CA VAL A 120 17.48 -13.24 9.92
C VAL A 120 18.26 -13.00 11.21
N ILE A 121 18.72 -11.77 11.43
CA ILE A 121 19.49 -11.36 12.61
C ILE A 121 18.67 -10.55 13.61
N GLU A 122 17.60 -9.88 13.17
CA GLU A 122 16.73 -9.09 14.02
C GLU A 122 15.28 -9.14 13.52
N LYS A 123 14.31 -9.06 14.43
CA LYS A 123 12.89 -8.89 14.14
C LYS A 123 12.30 -7.84 15.09
N LYS A 124 11.74 -6.77 14.53
CA LYS A 124 11.05 -5.68 15.25
C LYS A 124 9.66 -5.50 14.67
N ASN A 125 8.61 -5.83 15.41
CA ASN A 125 7.21 -5.78 14.96
C ASN A 125 7.05 -6.36 13.53
N ASN A 126 6.93 -5.49 12.54
CA ASN A 126 6.70 -5.82 11.13
C ASN A 126 7.97 -5.72 10.24
N MET A 127 9.16 -5.59 10.83
CA MET A 127 10.42 -5.48 10.12
C MET A 127 11.37 -6.62 10.54
N ILE A 128 11.97 -7.28 9.55
CA ILE A 128 13.07 -8.22 9.76
C ILE A 128 14.35 -7.67 9.15
N THR A 129 15.47 -7.89 9.82
CA THR A 129 16.80 -7.58 9.28
C THR A 129 17.47 -8.88 8.91
N VAL A 130 17.90 -8.99 7.66
CA VAL A 130 18.57 -10.18 7.12
C VAL A 130 20.02 -9.82 6.81
N LYS A 131 20.96 -10.60 7.35
CA LYS A 131 22.38 -10.53 6.99
C LYS A 131 22.65 -11.53 5.87
N PHE A 132 23.05 -11.05 4.71
CA PHE A 132 23.46 -11.89 3.58
C PHE A 132 24.96 -12.20 3.67
N LYS A 133 25.38 -13.38 3.20
CA LYS A 133 26.79 -13.80 3.26
C LYS A 133 27.72 -13.00 2.34
N ASN A 134 27.16 -12.33 1.33
CA ASN A 134 27.89 -11.66 0.26
C ASN A 134 27.84 -10.11 0.37
N SER A 135 27.63 -9.57 1.58
CA SER A 135 27.58 -8.12 1.86
C SER A 135 28.41 -7.75 3.07
#